data_AF-A0A969YMN9-F1
#
_entry.id   AF-A0A969YMN9-F1
#
_cell.length_a   1.000
_cell.length_b   1.000
_cell.length_c   1.000
_cell.angle_alpha   90.00
_cell.angle_beta   90.00
_cell.angle_gamma   90.00
#
_symmetry.space_group_name_H-M   'P 1'
#
loop_
_entity.id
_entity.type
_entity.pdbx_description
1 polymer ?
#
loop_
_entity_poly.entity_id
_entity_poly.type
_entity_poly.pdbx_seq_one_letter_code
_entity_poly.pdbx_strand_id
1 'polypeptide(L)'
;TARWRIADARKFLESVATEAGAQSRLNDIIDSVVRDQVSASELVELVRSASWEVPPGEVLEEVPAEMQEELKKEIARGREEITRTILGEARKIIPQYGIELVDVRIKRLNYVESVQEKVYVRMISERKRIAARFRSEGEGRSAEILGTMEKELRQIRSNAYRQVQEIQGKGDAEATRVYGQAYGGDPEFYAFSRTLEAYKEGQNKNSVMILTTDSDYYRYLKEAGAYPGRPTR
;
A
#
# COMPACT_ATOMS: atom_id res chain seq x y z
N THR A 1 -17.56 -38.66 -18.20
CA THR A 1 -17.78 -39.11 -19.59
C THR A 1 -16.91 -40.31 -19.86
N ALA A 2 -17.46 -41.32 -20.52
CA ALA A 2 -16.74 -42.55 -20.89
C ALA A 2 -16.75 -42.74 -22.41
N ARG A 3 -15.66 -43.28 -22.94
CA ARG A 3 -15.53 -43.72 -24.33
C ARG A 3 -15.46 -45.24 -24.34
N TRP A 4 -16.28 -45.87 -25.15
CA TRP A 4 -16.38 -47.33 -25.23
C TRP A 4 -16.61 -47.76 -26.67
N ARG A 5 -16.35 -49.03 -26.96
CA ARG A 5 -16.62 -49.67 -28.26
C ARG A 5 -17.10 -51.09 -28.05
N ILE A 6 -17.82 -51.62 -29.03
CA ILE A 6 -18.21 -53.04 -29.04
C ILE A 6 -16.99 -53.85 -29.47
N ALA A 7 -16.55 -54.77 -28.61
CA ALA A 7 -15.43 -55.66 -28.89
C ALA A 7 -15.90 -57.04 -29.39
N ASP A 8 -17.02 -57.54 -28.85
CA ASP A 8 -17.64 -58.80 -29.26
C ASP A 8 -19.13 -58.58 -29.51
N ALA A 9 -19.50 -58.52 -30.79
CA ALA A 9 -20.87 -58.25 -31.23
C ALA A 9 -21.87 -59.33 -30.79
N ARG A 10 -21.43 -60.60 -30.67
CA ARG A 10 -22.31 -61.69 -30.25
C ARG A 10 -22.63 -61.56 -28.76
N LYS A 11 -21.62 -61.42 -27.91
CA LYS A 11 -21.82 -61.19 -26.47
C LYS A 11 -22.60 -59.92 -26.18
N PHE A 12 -22.37 -58.88 -26.97
CA PHE A 12 -23.13 -57.64 -26.87
C PHE A 12 -24.63 -57.87 -27.12
N LEU A 13 -24.98 -58.58 -28.21
CA LEU A 13 -26.37 -58.88 -28.53
C LEU A 13 -27.03 -59.81 -27.50
N GLU A 14 -26.30 -60.80 -26.99
CA GLU A 14 -26.79 -61.75 -25.99
C GLU A 14 -27.00 -61.11 -24.60
N SER A 15 -26.20 -60.09 -24.24
CA SER A 15 -26.20 -59.52 -22.88
C SER A 15 -26.95 -58.19 -22.75
N VAL A 16 -26.75 -57.25 -23.67
CA VAL A 16 -27.31 -55.89 -23.60
C VAL A 16 -28.24 -55.57 -24.76
N ALA A 17 -28.14 -56.29 -25.89
CA ALA A 17 -28.96 -56.23 -27.10
C ALA A 17 -28.99 -54.88 -27.86
N THR A 18 -28.96 -53.76 -27.15
CA THR A 18 -29.12 -52.40 -27.69
C THR A 18 -28.07 -51.46 -27.10
N GLU A 19 -27.79 -50.36 -27.81
CA GLU A 19 -26.91 -49.31 -27.31
C GLU A 19 -27.42 -48.68 -26.00
N ALA A 20 -28.74 -48.46 -25.89
CA ALA A 20 -29.36 -47.95 -24.66
C ALA A 20 -29.15 -48.91 -23.47
N GLY A 21 -29.29 -50.22 -23.70
CA GLY A 21 -29.00 -51.24 -22.68
C GLY A 21 -27.52 -51.25 -22.27
N ALA A 22 -26.62 -51.15 -23.24
CA ALA A 22 -25.19 -51.03 -23.01
C ALA A 22 -24.85 -49.79 -22.17
N GLN A 23 -25.44 -48.64 -22.51
CA GLN A 23 -25.23 -47.39 -21.80
C GLN A 23 -25.75 -47.46 -20.36
N SER A 24 -26.91 -48.08 -20.12
CA SER A 24 -27.41 -48.30 -18.77
C SER A 24 -26.45 -49.15 -17.93
N ARG A 25 -25.97 -50.28 -18.47
CA ARG A 25 -25.01 -51.14 -17.77
C ARG A 25 -23.68 -50.44 -17.51
N LEU A 26 -23.18 -49.68 -18.49
CA LEU A 26 -21.97 -48.88 -18.33
C LEU A 26 -22.14 -47.82 -17.25
N ASN A 27 -23.28 -47.12 -17.21
CA ASN A 27 -23.56 -46.12 -16.17
C ASN A 27 -23.56 -46.79 -14.79
N ASP A 28 -24.29 -47.89 -14.59
CA ASP A 28 -24.38 -48.56 -13.30
C ASP A 28 -22.98 -48.98 -12.77
N ILE A 29 -22.15 -49.56 -13.64
CA ILE A 29 -20.81 -50.03 -13.27
C ILE A 29 -19.88 -48.86 -13.00
N ILE A 30 -19.85 -47.88 -13.91
CA ILE A 30 -18.95 -46.72 -13.79
C ILE A 30 -19.36 -45.88 -12.59
N ASP A 31 -20.64 -45.64 -12.36
CA ASP A 31 -21.13 -44.85 -11.23
C ASP A 31 -20.84 -45.54 -9.90
N SER A 32 -20.95 -46.86 -9.81
CA SER A 32 -20.55 -47.62 -8.63
C SER A 32 -19.05 -47.45 -8.34
N VAL A 33 -18.19 -47.70 -9.34
CA VAL A 33 -16.74 -47.58 -9.18
C VAL A 33 -16.32 -46.15 -8.87
N VAL A 34 -16.91 -45.16 -9.54
CA VAL A 34 -16.66 -43.73 -9.29
C VAL A 34 -17.06 -43.38 -7.86
N ARG A 35 -18.23 -43.83 -7.39
CA ARG A 35 -18.68 -43.58 -6.02
C ARG A 35 -17.69 -44.14 -5.01
N ASP A 36 -17.25 -45.39 -5.19
CA ASP A 36 -16.30 -46.03 -4.27
C ASP A 36 -14.97 -45.28 -4.22
N GLN A 37 -14.44 -44.88 -5.39
CA GLN A 37 -13.18 -44.15 -5.47
C GLN A 37 -13.29 -42.72 -4.92
N VAL A 38 -14.41 -42.03 -5.15
CA VAL A 38 -14.67 -40.70 -4.59
C VAL A 38 -14.82 -40.76 -3.07
N SER A 39 -15.50 -41.77 -2.54
CA SER A 39 -15.64 -41.96 -1.09
C SER A 39 -14.33 -42.32 -0.39
N ALA A 40 -13.40 -42.98 -1.09
CA ALA A 40 -12.11 -43.36 -0.56
C ALA A 40 -11.00 -42.30 -0.74
N SER A 41 -11.28 -41.18 -1.41
CA SER A 41 -10.28 -40.16 -1.75
C SER A 41 -10.60 -38.81 -1.08
N GLU A 42 -9.58 -38.04 -0.75
CA GLU A 42 -9.80 -36.66 -0.32
C GLU A 42 -10.23 -35.77 -1.50
N LEU A 43 -11.08 -34.79 -1.23
CA LEU A 43 -11.55 -33.86 -2.24
C LEU A 43 -10.41 -33.11 -2.96
N VAL A 44 -9.33 -32.79 -2.24
CA VAL A 44 -8.17 -32.11 -2.81
C VAL A 44 -7.50 -32.93 -3.91
N GLU A 45 -7.47 -34.26 -3.76
CA GLU A 45 -6.90 -35.17 -4.77
C GLU A 45 -7.82 -35.33 -5.99
N LEU A 46 -9.13 -35.19 -5.81
CA LEU A 46 -10.09 -35.22 -6.93
C LEU A 46 -9.99 -33.95 -7.79
N VAL A 47 -9.66 -32.81 -7.18
CA VAL A 47 -9.58 -31.52 -7.87
C VAL A 47 -8.21 -31.31 -8.51
N ARG A 48 -7.11 -31.58 -7.78
CA ARG A 48 -5.74 -31.29 -8.23
C ARG A 48 -5.13 -32.48 -9.00
N SER A 49 -4.37 -32.19 -10.05
CA SER A 49 -3.54 -33.20 -10.73
C SER A 49 -2.21 -33.37 -10.01
N ALA A 50 -1.57 -34.53 -10.16
CA ALA A 50 -0.23 -34.76 -9.63
C ALA A 50 0.83 -33.80 -10.21
N SER A 51 0.57 -33.28 -11.41
CA SER A 51 1.42 -32.28 -12.09
C SER A 51 1.14 -30.83 -11.66
N TRP A 52 0.29 -30.61 -10.66
CA TRP A 52 -0.04 -29.26 -10.21
C TRP A 52 1.08 -28.70 -9.34
N GLU A 53 1.63 -27.56 -9.74
CA GLU A 53 2.63 -26.84 -8.97
C GLU A 53 2.00 -25.69 -8.19
N VAL A 54 2.53 -25.45 -6.99
CA VAL A 54 2.11 -24.32 -6.19
C VAL A 54 2.51 -23.03 -6.93
N PRO A 55 1.59 -22.04 -7.08
CA PRO A 55 1.92 -20.75 -7.68
C PRO A 55 3.12 -20.08 -7.00
N PRO A 56 3.89 -19.25 -7.73
CA PRO A 56 5.04 -18.54 -7.17
C PRO A 56 4.67 -17.60 -6.01
N GLY A 57 5.67 -17.26 -5.19
CA GLY A 57 5.53 -16.58 -3.90
C GLY A 57 4.68 -15.31 -3.91
N GLU A 58 4.79 -14.47 -4.93
CA GLU A 58 4.01 -13.22 -5.05
C GLU A 58 2.49 -13.48 -5.03
N VAL A 59 2.04 -14.57 -5.65
CA VAL A 59 0.62 -14.95 -5.68
C VAL A 59 0.21 -15.63 -4.37
N LEU A 60 1.13 -16.34 -3.71
CA LEU A 60 0.90 -16.96 -2.40
C LEU A 60 0.76 -15.94 -1.27
N GLU A 61 1.49 -14.81 -1.33
CA GLU A 61 1.42 -13.75 -0.32
C GLU A 61 0.02 -13.12 -0.23
N GLU A 62 -0.73 -13.09 -1.34
CA GLU A 62 -2.13 -12.65 -1.35
C GLU A 62 -3.09 -13.67 -0.72
N VAL A 63 -2.66 -14.91 -0.55
CA VAL A 63 -3.47 -16.01 0.00
C VAL A 63 -3.29 -16.05 1.52
N PRO A 64 -4.38 -16.19 2.31
CA PRO A 64 -4.26 -16.36 3.77
C PRO A 64 -3.39 -17.56 4.16
N ALA A 65 -2.58 -17.42 5.21
CA ALA A 65 -1.63 -18.45 5.66
C ALA A 65 -2.27 -19.85 5.86
N GLU A 66 -3.48 -19.91 6.41
CA GLU A 66 -4.24 -21.17 6.58
C GLU A 66 -4.46 -21.91 5.25
N MET A 67 -4.76 -21.17 4.18
CA MET A 67 -4.95 -21.73 2.84
C MET A 67 -3.62 -22.03 2.14
N GLN A 68 -2.55 -21.31 2.45
CA GLN A 68 -1.21 -21.61 1.93
C GLN A 68 -0.76 -23.00 2.38
N GLU A 69 -1.00 -23.37 3.64
CA GLU A 69 -0.65 -24.69 4.16
C GLU A 69 -1.44 -25.81 3.47
N GLU A 70 -2.72 -25.60 3.14
CA GLU A 70 -3.49 -26.54 2.33
C GLU A 70 -3.03 -26.61 0.86
N LEU A 71 -2.48 -25.52 0.32
CA LEU A 71 -1.90 -25.50 -1.03
C LEU A 71 -0.58 -26.26 -1.09
N LYS A 72 0.21 -26.23 -0.03
CA LYS A 72 1.51 -26.94 0.06
C LYS A 72 1.39 -28.44 0.32
N LYS A 73 0.22 -28.94 0.74
CA LYS A 73 0.01 -30.38 0.94
C LYS A 73 0.33 -31.15 -0.34
N GLU A 74 1.22 -32.12 -0.21
CA GLU A 74 1.58 -33.03 -1.30
C GLU A 74 0.36 -33.88 -1.69
N ILE A 75 0.19 -34.05 -2.99
CA ILE A 75 -0.88 -34.86 -3.56
C ILE A 75 -0.31 -36.24 -3.80
N ALA A 76 -0.82 -37.27 -3.13
CA ALA A 76 -0.26 -38.61 -3.23
C ALA A 76 -0.68 -39.30 -4.54
N ARG A 77 -1.98 -39.25 -4.88
CA ARG A 77 -2.53 -39.89 -6.09
C ARG A 77 -2.91 -38.87 -7.16
N GLY A 78 -3.69 -37.87 -6.73
CA GLY A 78 -4.24 -36.85 -7.62
C GLY A 78 -5.26 -37.39 -8.63
N ARG A 79 -5.88 -36.47 -9.37
CA ARG A 79 -7.04 -36.76 -10.22
C ARG A 79 -6.76 -37.80 -11.30
N GLU A 80 -5.56 -37.80 -11.86
CA GLU A 80 -5.18 -38.68 -12.96
C GLU A 80 -5.07 -40.13 -12.54
N GLU A 81 -4.45 -40.39 -11.39
CA GLU A 81 -4.33 -41.74 -10.85
C GLU A 81 -5.70 -42.27 -10.43
N ILE A 82 -6.52 -41.47 -9.76
CA ILE A 82 -7.90 -41.85 -9.39
C ILE A 82 -8.70 -42.22 -10.64
N THR A 83 -8.61 -41.42 -11.71
CA THR A 83 -9.29 -41.71 -12.97
C THR A 83 -8.77 -42.99 -13.63
N ARG A 84 -7.46 -43.26 -13.54
CA ARG A 84 -6.84 -44.50 -14.03
C ARG A 84 -7.31 -45.72 -13.24
N THR A 85 -7.43 -45.60 -11.92
CA THR A 85 -7.97 -46.65 -11.05
C THR A 85 -9.43 -46.94 -11.37
N ILE A 86 -10.26 -45.89 -11.56
CA ILE A 86 -11.66 -46.05 -11.99
C ILE A 86 -11.74 -46.82 -13.31
N LEU A 87 -10.91 -46.45 -14.30
CA LEU A 87 -10.84 -47.15 -15.58
C LEU A 87 -10.42 -48.62 -15.41
N GLY A 88 -9.42 -48.88 -14.56
CA GLY A 88 -8.90 -50.22 -14.27
C GLY A 88 -9.94 -51.14 -13.64
N GLU A 89 -10.64 -50.67 -12.61
CA GLU A 89 -11.68 -51.44 -11.93
C GLU A 89 -12.90 -51.68 -12.84
N ALA A 90 -13.36 -50.65 -13.56
CA ALA A 90 -14.47 -50.79 -14.48
C ALA A 90 -14.16 -51.78 -15.64
N ARG A 91 -12.91 -51.79 -16.13
CA ARG A 91 -12.44 -52.72 -17.17
C ARG A 91 -12.45 -54.20 -16.75
N LYS A 92 -12.48 -54.51 -15.46
CA LYS A 92 -12.58 -55.91 -15.00
C LYS A 92 -13.98 -56.49 -15.22
N ILE A 93 -15.01 -55.64 -15.19
CA ILE A 93 -16.42 -56.05 -15.19
C ILE A 93 -17.03 -55.92 -16.59
N ILE A 94 -16.75 -54.81 -17.29
CA ILE A 94 -17.39 -54.45 -18.56
C ILE A 94 -17.23 -55.48 -19.70
N PRO A 95 -16.10 -56.20 -19.86
CA PRO A 95 -15.92 -57.19 -20.94
C PRO A 95 -16.93 -58.34 -20.94
N GLN A 96 -17.60 -58.62 -19.82
CA GLN A 96 -18.64 -59.64 -19.77
C GLN A 96 -19.86 -59.31 -20.66
N TYR A 97 -20.02 -58.04 -21.04
CA TYR A 97 -21.08 -57.56 -21.93
C TYR A 97 -20.63 -57.41 -23.39
N GLY A 98 -19.44 -57.90 -23.76
CA GLY A 98 -18.88 -57.72 -25.11
C GLY A 98 -18.44 -56.28 -25.43
N ILE A 99 -18.32 -55.45 -24.40
CA ILE A 99 -17.94 -54.03 -24.49
C ILE A 99 -16.49 -53.85 -24.04
N GLU A 100 -15.77 -52.95 -24.70
CA GLU A 100 -14.45 -52.48 -24.28
C GLU A 100 -14.51 -51.01 -23.86
N LEU A 101 -14.09 -50.74 -22.63
CA LEU A 101 -14.00 -49.38 -22.10
C LEU A 101 -12.64 -48.76 -22.47
N VAL A 102 -12.66 -47.76 -23.35
CA VAL A 102 -11.46 -47.11 -23.90
C VAL A 102 -10.91 -46.07 -22.92
N ASP A 103 -11.77 -45.18 -22.41
CA ASP A 103 -11.34 -44.07 -21.54
C ASP A 103 -12.49 -43.61 -20.63
N VAL A 104 -12.16 -43.10 -19.45
CA VAL A 104 -13.10 -42.45 -18.52
C VAL A 104 -12.48 -41.13 -18.08
N ARG A 105 -13.27 -40.05 -18.07
CA ARG A 105 -12.82 -38.74 -17.61
C ARG A 105 -13.88 -38.06 -16.76
N ILE A 106 -13.42 -37.40 -15.71
CA ILE A 106 -14.22 -36.49 -14.90
C ILE A 106 -14.41 -35.20 -15.70
N LYS A 107 -15.66 -34.87 -16.05
CA LYS A 107 -15.99 -33.68 -16.84
C LYS A 107 -16.17 -32.45 -15.95
N ARG A 108 -16.77 -32.63 -14.77
CA ARG A 108 -17.09 -31.55 -13.84
C ARG A 108 -17.16 -32.10 -12.42
N LEU A 109 -16.72 -31.29 -11.47
CA LEU A 109 -16.92 -31.49 -10.03
C LEU A 109 -17.72 -30.28 -9.54
N ASN A 110 -18.86 -30.56 -8.91
CA ASN A 110 -19.74 -29.53 -8.36
C ASN A 110 -19.99 -29.82 -6.90
N TYR A 111 -19.96 -28.77 -6.08
CA TYR A 111 -20.59 -28.82 -4.76
C TYR A 111 -22.11 -28.82 -4.90
N VAL A 112 -22.80 -29.36 -3.90
CA VAL A 112 -24.25 -29.18 -3.74
C VAL A 112 -24.57 -27.71 -3.47
N GLU A 113 -25.75 -27.25 -3.89
CA GLU A 113 -26.16 -25.84 -3.84
C GLU A 113 -25.99 -25.23 -2.44
N SER A 114 -26.40 -25.96 -1.40
CA SER A 114 -26.27 -25.53 0.00
C SER A 114 -24.83 -25.33 0.48
N VAL A 115 -23.86 -26.03 -0.13
CA VAL A 115 -22.43 -25.86 0.14
C VAL A 115 -21.85 -24.74 -0.72
N GLN A 116 -22.30 -24.61 -1.98
CA GLN A 116 -21.87 -23.54 -2.87
C GLN A 116 -22.14 -22.16 -2.28
N GLU A 117 -23.36 -21.91 -1.80
CA GLU A 117 -23.72 -20.62 -1.21
C GLU A 117 -22.83 -20.27 -0.01
N LYS A 118 -22.58 -21.23 0.88
CA LYS A 118 -21.70 -21.06 2.05
C LYS A 118 -20.26 -20.75 1.64
N VAL A 119 -19.73 -21.46 0.64
CA VAL A 119 -18.38 -21.21 0.12
C VAL A 119 -18.29 -19.80 -0.48
N TYR A 120 -19.30 -19.38 -1.27
CA TYR A 120 -19.35 -18.03 -1.82
C TYR A 120 -19.38 -16.95 -0.73
N VAL A 121 -20.24 -17.11 0.28
CA VAL A 121 -20.32 -16.17 1.41
C VAL A 121 -18.99 -16.10 2.17
N ARG A 122 -18.33 -17.25 2.39
CA ARG A 122 -16.99 -17.32 3.00
C ARG A 122 -15.96 -16.59 2.13
N MET A 123 -15.94 -16.84 0.82
CA MET A 123 -15.02 -16.18 -0.12
C MET A 123 -15.22 -14.66 -0.14
N ILE A 124 -16.46 -14.17 -0.13
CA ILE A 124 -16.76 -12.74 -0.10
C ILE A 124 -16.27 -12.11 1.19
N SER A 125 -16.56 -12.74 2.33
CA SER A 125 -16.11 -12.27 3.65
C SER A 125 -14.58 -12.24 3.73
N GLU A 126 -13.92 -13.26 3.19
CA GLU A 126 -12.46 -13.36 3.13
C GLU A 126 -11.86 -12.26 2.27
N ARG A 127 -12.40 -12.04 1.06
CA ARG A 127 -11.96 -10.95 0.17
C ARG A 127 -12.15 -9.58 0.80
N LYS A 128 -13.26 -9.36 1.53
CA LYS A 128 -13.48 -8.12 2.29
C LYS A 128 -12.46 -7.95 3.41
N ARG A 129 -12.12 -9.02 4.13
CA ARG A 129 -11.09 -9.03 5.18
C ARG A 129 -9.72 -8.67 4.63
N ILE A 130 -9.31 -9.32 3.54
CA ILE A 130 -8.05 -9.04 2.83
C ILE A 130 -8.01 -7.58 2.37
N ALA A 131 -9.07 -7.08 1.75
CA ALA A 131 -9.15 -5.68 1.30
C ALA A 131 -9.14 -4.67 2.46
N ALA A 132 -9.73 -5.00 3.62
CA ALA A 132 -9.65 -4.16 4.81
C ALA A 132 -8.24 -4.12 5.40
N ARG A 133 -7.55 -5.27 5.42
CA ARG A 133 -6.15 -5.37 5.84
C ARG A 133 -5.25 -4.50 4.96
N PHE A 134 -5.32 -4.63 3.64
CA PHE A 134 -4.51 -3.83 2.71
C PHE A 134 -4.79 -2.32 2.85
N ARG A 135 -6.06 -1.93 3.05
CA ARG A 135 -6.39 -0.52 3.31
C ARG A 135 -5.75 -0.02 4.61
N SER A 136 -5.85 -0.79 5.69
CA SER A 136 -5.26 -0.44 6.97
C SER A 136 -3.73 -0.36 6.91
N GLU A 137 -3.07 -1.31 6.23
CA GLU A 137 -1.63 -1.30 6.01
C GLU A 137 -1.19 -0.10 5.15
N GLY A 138 -1.94 0.22 4.09
CA GLY A 138 -1.72 1.41 3.26
C GLY A 138 -1.89 2.72 4.03
N GLU A 139 -2.95 2.84 4.83
CA GLU A 139 -3.20 3.98 5.72
C GLU A 139 -2.08 4.14 6.75
N GLY A 140 -1.64 3.04 7.38
CA GLY A 140 -0.54 3.03 8.33
C GLY A 140 0.77 3.49 7.70
N ARG A 141 1.11 2.96 6.52
CA ARG A 141 2.32 3.35 5.79
C ARG A 141 2.27 4.80 5.33
N SER A 142 1.11 5.28 4.89
CA SER A 142 0.89 6.68 4.54
C SER A 142 1.10 7.59 5.76
N ALA A 143 0.52 7.27 6.91
CA ALA A 143 0.68 8.04 8.14
C ALA A 143 2.14 8.08 8.63
N GLU A 144 2.87 6.96 8.50
CA GLU A 144 4.31 6.89 8.81
C GLU A 144 5.13 7.83 7.91
N ILE A 145 4.89 7.80 6.59
CA ILE A 145 5.57 8.65 5.61
C ILE A 145 5.26 10.13 5.87
N LEU A 146 3.98 10.47 6.12
CA LEU A 146 3.59 11.85 6.43
C LEU A 146 4.20 12.33 7.75
N GLY A 147 4.19 11.50 8.78
CA GLY A 147 4.77 11.84 10.09
C GLY A 147 6.30 12.06 10.02
N THR A 148 7.00 11.23 9.25
CA THR A 148 8.45 11.40 9.00
C THR A 148 8.73 12.67 8.20
N MET A 149 7.98 12.91 7.12
CA MET A 149 8.06 14.14 6.33
C MET A 149 7.84 15.40 7.19
N GLU A 150 6.81 15.43 8.04
CA GLU A 150 6.53 16.58 8.91
C GLU A 150 7.63 16.82 9.95
N LYS A 151 8.19 15.74 10.51
CA LYS A 151 9.32 15.82 11.44
C LYS A 151 10.54 16.43 10.77
N GLU A 152 10.90 15.95 9.58
CA GLU A 152 12.02 16.46 8.80
C GLU A 152 11.81 17.93 8.40
N LEU A 153 10.62 18.29 7.93
CA LEU A 153 10.28 19.66 7.57
C LEU A 153 10.42 20.62 8.77
N ARG A 154 9.94 20.22 9.95
CA ARG A 154 10.12 20.99 11.18
C ARG A 154 11.60 21.18 11.52
N GLN A 155 12.38 20.11 11.45
CA GLN A 155 13.82 20.17 11.73
C GLN A 155 14.55 21.10 10.76
N ILE A 156 14.27 21.02 9.46
CA ILE A 156 14.84 21.89 8.43
C ILE A 156 14.48 23.35 8.72
N ARG A 157 13.21 23.66 8.98
CA ARG A 157 12.76 25.03 9.29
C ARG A 157 13.39 25.58 10.55
N SER A 158 13.47 24.79 11.62
CA SER A 158 14.11 25.20 12.88
C SER A 158 15.59 25.46 12.71
N ASN A 159 16.29 24.63 11.95
CA ASN A 159 17.72 24.83 11.64
C ASN A 159 17.94 26.08 10.77
N ALA A 160 17.11 26.27 9.74
CA ALA A 160 17.17 27.47 8.90
C ALA A 160 16.90 28.74 9.71
N TYR A 161 15.89 28.74 10.59
CA TYR A 161 15.57 29.88 11.46
C TYR A 161 16.73 30.17 12.43
N ARG A 162 17.31 29.14 13.07
CA ARG A 162 18.49 29.30 13.92
C ARG A 162 19.63 29.95 13.16
N GLN A 163 19.92 29.48 11.95
CA GLN A 163 20.99 30.02 11.12
C GLN A 163 20.75 31.48 10.72
N VAL A 164 19.50 31.85 10.40
CA VAL A 164 19.13 33.25 10.15
C VAL A 164 19.40 34.11 11.39
N GLN A 165 18.96 33.68 12.57
CA GLN A 165 19.18 34.41 13.82
C GLN A 165 20.66 34.54 14.18
N GLU A 166 21.47 33.49 13.95
CA GLU A 166 22.92 33.55 14.14
C GLU A 166 23.61 34.53 13.19
N ILE A 167 23.20 34.56 11.92
CA ILE A 167 23.74 35.50 10.92
C ILE A 167 23.34 36.94 11.27
N GLN A 168 22.08 37.18 11.61
CA GLN A 168 21.61 38.50 12.04
C GLN A 168 22.33 38.96 13.31
N GLY A 169 22.44 38.11 14.32
CA GLY A 169 23.15 38.45 15.56
C GLY A 169 24.64 38.76 15.34
N LYS A 170 25.31 38.05 14.42
CA LYS A 170 26.68 38.38 14.01
C LYS A 170 26.75 39.74 13.30
N GLY A 171 25.82 40.02 12.40
CA GLY A 171 25.72 41.30 11.70
C GLY A 171 25.47 42.48 12.64
N ASP A 172 24.54 42.33 13.59
CA ASP A 172 24.21 43.34 14.59
C ASP A 172 25.38 43.60 15.54
N ALA A 173 26.07 42.54 15.98
CA ALA A 173 27.26 42.65 16.81
C ALA A 173 28.39 43.38 16.06
N GLU A 174 28.59 43.07 14.78
CA GLU A 174 29.59 43.74 13.94
C GLU A 174 29.23 45.21 13.69
N ALA A 175 27.97 45.51 13.36
CA ALA A 175 27.48 46.86 13.20
C ALA A 175 27.67 47.68 14.49
N THR A 176 27.26 47.12 15.64
CA THR A 176 27.43 47.75 16.96
C THR A 176 28.91 48.01 17.27
N ARG A 177 29.80 47.06 16.96
CA ARG A 177 31.25 47.22 17.12
C ARG A 177 31.78 48.38 16.26
N VAL A 178 31.38 48.46 15.00
CA VAL A 178 31.78 49.55 14.09
C VAL A 178 31.24 50.90 14.57
N TYR A 179 29.97 50.97 14.98
CA TYR A 179 29.40 52.18 15.57
C TYR A 179 30.11 52.61 16.85
N GLY A 180 30.42 51.68 17.75
CA GLY A 180 31.17 51.97 18.98
C GLY A 180 32.60 52.48 18.71
N GLN A 181 33.28 51.90 17.71
CA GLN A 181 34.59 52.38 17.26
C GLN A 181 34.51 53.79 16.65
N ALA A 182 33.49 54.07 15.85
CA ALA A 182 33.26 55.40 15.29
C ALA A 182 32.93 56.43 16.39
N TYR A 183 32.12 56.06 17.38
CA TYR A 183 31.80 56.90 18.54
C TYR A 183 33.04 57.25 19.37
N GLY A 184 33.96 56.30 19.55
CA GLY A 184 35.21 56.52 20.29
C GLY A 184 36.24 57.41 19.58
N GLY A 185 36.04 57.73 18.29
CA GLY A 185 36.93 58.60 17.52
C GLY A 185 36.76 60.10 17.83
N ASP A 186 35.51 60.60 17.75
CA ASP A 186 35.13 61.97 18.13
C ASP A 186 33.63 62.00 18.54
N PRO A 187 33.35 61.96 19.85
CA PRO A 187 31.97 61.93 20.36
C PRO A 187 31.13 63.17 20.01
N GLU A 188 31.74 64.35 19.91
CA GLU A 188 31.03 65.61 19.62
C GLU A 188 30.64 65.71 18.15
N PHE A 189 31.55 65.33 17.24
CA PHE A 189 31.25 65.33 15.81
C PHE A 189 30.13 64.35 15.43
N TYR A 190 30.11 63.17 16.04
CA TYR A 190 29.05 62.19 15.84
C TYR A 190 27.69 62.67 16.37
N ALA A 191 27.66 63.24 17.58
CA ALA A 191 26.45 63.80 18.17
C ALA A 191 25.85 64.88 17.25
N PHE A 192 26.70 65.80 16.76
CA PHE A 192 26.31 66.80 15.78
C PHE A 192 25.75 66.18 14.48
N SER A 193 26.46 65.22 13.86
CA SER A 193 26.03 64.58 12.61
C SER A 193 24.70 63.82 12.75
N ARG A 194 24.50 63.10 13.87
CA ARG A 194 23.24 62.37 14.13
C ARG A 194 22.08 63.30 14.41
N THR A 195 22.30 64.42 15.09
CA THR A 195 21.27 65.45 15.28
C THR A 195 20.84 66.04 13.93
N LEU A 196 21.76 66.30 13.00
CA LEU A 196 21.44 66.77 11.64
C LEU A 196 20.66 65.73 10.82
N GLU A 197 21.00 64.45 10.95
CA GLU A 197 20.30 63.35 10.27
C GLU A 197 18.88 63.17 10.83
N ALA A 198 18.72 63.26 12.16
CA ALA A 198 17.41 63.25 12.82
C ALA A 198 16.53 64.44 12.41
N TYR A 199 17.10 65.63 12.22
CA TYR A 199 16.37 66.78 11.68
C TYR A 199 15.85 66.53 10.26
N LYS A 200 16.61 65.78 9.46
CA LYS A 200 16.25 65.44 8.08
C LYS A 200 15.16 64.37 8.01
N GLU A 201 15.21 63.36 8.89
CA GLU A 201 14.23 62.26 8.95
C GLU A 201 12.93 62.64 9.69
N GLY A 202 12.98 63.60 10.62
CA GLY A 202 11.83 64.04 11.42
C GLY A 202 10.71 64.76 10.67
N GLN A 203 10.83 65.00 9.35
CA GLN A 203 9.76 65.57 8.52
C GLN A 203 8.68 64.55 8.17
N ASN A 204 7.96 64.04 9.16
CA ASN A 204 6.76 63.26 8.93
C ASN A 204 5.53 64.19 8.94
N LYS A 205 4.80 64.30 7.82
CA LYS A 205 3.73 65.30 7.60
C LYS A 205 2.55 65.23 8.60
N ASN A 206 2.46 64.16 9.38
CA ASN A 206 1.37 63.91 10.35
C ASN A 206 1.84 63.85 11.82
N SER A 207 3.09 64.19 12.13
CA SER A 207 3.59 64.13 13.52
C SER A 207 3.52 65.51 14.20
N VAL A 208 2.77 65.62 15.29
CA VAL A 208 2.74 66.81 16.14
C VAL A 208 3.87 66.72 17.16
N MET A 209 4.96 67.45 16.92
CA MET A 209 6.12 67.48 17.80
C MET A 209 5.93 68.57 18.87
N ILE A 210 5.76 68.16 20.13
CA ILE A 210 5.70 69.10 21.27
C ILE A 210 7.12 69.31 21.78
N LEU A 211 7.66 70.51 21.59
CA LEU A 211 9.04 70.85 21.90
C LEU A 211 9.09 71.99 22.91
N THR A 212 9.86 71.80 23.97
CA THR A 212 10.13 72.82 24.99
C THR A 212 11.44 73.55 24.68
N THR A 213 11.53 74.82 25.08
CA THR A 213 12.69 75.69 24.81
C THR A 213 13.98 75.18 25.46
N ASP A 214 13.91 74.28 26.46
CA ASP A 214 15.06 73.66 27.11
C ASP A 214 15.48 72.31 26.49
N SER A 215 14.94 71.95 25.33
CA SER A 215 15.31 70.69 24.68
C SER A 215 16.75 70.72 24.16
N ASP A 216 17.53 69.71 24.54
CA ASP A 216 18.87 69.39 24.00
C ASP A 216 18.84 69.13 22.49
N TYR A 217 17.66 68.85 21.94
CA TYR A 217 17.45 68.59 20.52
C TYR A 217 17.94 69.75 19.65
N TYR A 218 17.89 71.01 20.12
CA TYR A 218 18.36 72.19 19.38
C TYR A 218 19.69 72.78 19.87
N ARG A 219 20.45 72.06 20.71
CA ARG A 219 21.71 72.55 21.30
C ARG A 219 22.64 73.17 20.25
N TYR A 220 22.92 72.42 19.19
CA TYR A 220 23.81 72.85 18.10
C TYR A 220 23.23 73.99 17.23
N LEU A 221 21.90 74.10 17.10
CA LEU A 221 21.25 75.18 16.36
C LEU A 221 21.26 76.50 17.16
N LYS A 222 21.13 76.42 18.49
CA LYS A 222 21.22 77.56 19.40
C LYS A 222 22.64 78.11 19.50
N GLU A 223 23.64 77.22 19.56
CA GLU A 223 25.05 77.60 19.60
C GLU A 223 25.50 78.30 18.31
N ALA A 224 25.03 77.85 17.13
CA ALA A 224 25.32 78.49 15.86
C ALA A 224 24.64 79.86 15.68
N GLY A 225 23.54 80.12 16.39
CA GLY A 225 22.77 81.37 16.33
C GLY A 225 23.26 82.50 17.25
N ALA A 226 24.22 82.23 18.14
CA ALA A 226 24.78 83.23 19.06
C ALA A 226 25.81 84.13 18.33
N TYR A 227 25.32 85.01 17.46
CA TYR A 227 26.13 86.07 16.87
C TYR A 227 26.39 87.18 17.91
N PRO A 228 27.65 87.58 18.19
CA PRO A 228 27.92 88.65 19.15
C PRO A 228 27.28 89.95 18.66
N GLY A 229 26.39 90.50 19.50
CA GLY A 229 25.56 91.65 19.18
C GLY A 229 26.35 92.86 18.69
N ARG A 230 25.82 93.53 17.66
CA ARG A 230 26.18 94.90 17.30
C ARG A 230 25.79 95.84 18.45
N PRO A 231 26.68 96.72 18.94
CA PRO A 231 26.29 97.73 19.91
C PRO A 231 25.42 98.80 19.23
N THR A 232 24.22 99.00 19.77
CA THR A 232 23.32 100.11 19.43
C THR A 232 23.86 101.42 20.02
N ARG A 233 23.77 102.50 19.25
CA ARG A 233 24.01 103.88 19.69
C ARG A 233 22.71 104.51 20.12
#